data_AF-A0A383D874-F1
#
_entry.id   AF-A0A383D874-F1
#
_cell.length_a   1.000
_cell.length_b   1.000
_cell.length_c   1.000
_cell.angle_alpha   90.00
_cell.angle_beta   90.00
_cell.angle_gamma   90.00
#
_symmetry.space_group_name_H-M   'P 1'
#
loop_
_entity.id
_entity.type
_entity.pdbx_description
1 polymer ?
#
loop_
_entity_poly.entity_id
_entity_poly.type
_entity_poly.pdbx_seq_one_letter_code
_entity_poly.pdbx_strand_id
1 'polypeptide(L)' 'YIQIDAPINPGNSGGPLIDSNGYVVGVNTWGARGDNLGFSIHCSEVEEFLKKYVP' A
#
# COMPACT_ATOMS: atom_id res chain seq x y z
N TYR A 1 -7.07 4.06 2.10
CA TYR A 1 -5.64 4.40 1.90
C TYR A 1 -4.93 4.59 3.23
N ILE A 2 -3.66 4.18 3.30
CA ILE A 2 -2.74 4.38 4.42
C ILE A 2 -1.65 5.36 3.97
N GLN A 3 -1.43 6.43 4.73
CA GLN A 3 -0.30 7.32 4.54
C GLN A 3 0.89 6.81 5.35
N ILE A 4 2.05 6.77 4.72
CA ILE A 4 3.33 6.41 5.36
C ILE A 4 4.34 7.53 5.14
N ASP A 5 5.30 7.65 6.06
CA ASP A 5 6.43 8.58 5.99
C ASP A 5 7.64 7.99 5.23
N ALA A 6 7.44 6.82 4.61
CA ALA A 6 8.41 6.20 3.73
C ALA A 6 8.20 6.65 2.27
N PRO A 7 9.24 7.14 1.59
CA PRO A 7 9.14 7.54 0.18
C PRO A 7 8.83 6.34 -0.71
N ILE A 8 7.83 6.49 -1.58
CA ILE A 8 7.53 5.54 -2.65
C ILE A 8 8.31 5.94 -3.91
N ASN A 9 9.28 5.12 -4.27
CA ASN A 9 10.07 5.25 -5.51
C ASN A 9 9.59 4.24 -6.57
N PRO A 10 9.85 4.50 -7.87
CA PRO A 10 9.62 3.51 -8.92
C PRO A 10 10.25 2.17 -8.55
N GLY A 11 9.47 1.09 -8.67
CA GLY A 11 9.88 -0.27 -8.28
C GLY A 11 9.29 -0.75 -6.96
N ASN A 12 8.89 0.15 -6.04
CA ASN A 12 8.20 -0.25 -4.80
C ASN A 12 6.68 -0.39 -4.99
N SER A 13 6.10 0.29 -5.99
CA SER A 13 4.68 0.18 -6.33
C SER A 13 4.29 -1.27 -6.64
N GLY A 14 3.15 -1.71 -6.10
CA GLY A 14 2.66 -3.08 -6.18
C GLY A 14 3.20 -4.02 -5.10
N GLY A 15 4.26 -3.62 -4.39
CA GLY A 15 4.80 -4.38 -3.26
C GLY A 15 3.96 -4.25 -1.98
N PRO A 16 4.14 -5.15 -1.00
CA PRO A 16 3.39 -5.11 0.25
C PRO A 16 3.88 -3.98 1.17
N LEU A 17 2.93 -3.37 1.88
CA LEU A 17 3.21 -2.59 3.09
C LEU A 17 3.13 -3.54 4.30
N ILE A 18 4.20 -3.59 5.09
CA ILE A 18 4.37 -4.52 6.21
C ILE A 18 4.47 -3.77 7.53
N ASP A 19 3.77 -4.25 8.58
CA ASP A 19 3.88 -3.70 9.94
C ASP A 19 5.08 -4.27 10.72
N SER A 20 5.30 -3.80 11.95
CA SER A 20 6.42 -4.23 12.80
C SER A 20 6.35 -5.70 13.23
N ASN A 21 5.21 -6.36 13.08
CA ASN A 21 5.03 -7.77 13.37
C ASN A 21 5.24 -8.65 12.13
N GLY A 22 5.47 -8.06 10.96
CA GLY A 22 5.62 -8.79 9.69
C GLY A 22 4.31 -9.05 8.96
N TYR A 23 3.19 -8.43 9.36
CA TYR A 23 1.91 -8.60 8.70
C TYR A 23 1.73 -7.64 7.53
N VAL A 24 1.12 -8.13 6.45
CA VAL A 24 0.72 -7.29 5.31
C VAL A 24 -0.48 -6.43 5.72
N VAL A 25 -0.32 -5.11 5.66
CA VAL A 25 -1.38 -4.14 5.98
C VAL A 25 -1.85 -3.34 4.76
N GLY A 26 -1.17 -3.46 3.62
CA GLY A 26 -1.59 -2.80 2.38
C GLY A 26 -0.70 -3.07 1.18
N VAL A 27 -0.99 -2.37 0.09
CA VAL A 27 -0.24 -2.44 -1.18
C VAL A 27 0.27 -1.05 -1.56
N ASN A 28 1.58 -0.90 -1.68
CA ASN A 28 2.24 0.35 -2.04
C ASN A 28 1.76 0.81 -3.42
N THR A 29 1.31 2.05 -3.54
CA THR A 29 0.70 2.54 -4.78
C THR A 29 1.44 3.73 -5.35
N TRP A 30 1.44 4.86 -4.64
CA TRP A 30 1.99 6.12 -5.14
C TRP A 30 2.57 6.95 -3.99
N GLY A 31 3.35 7.98 -4.30
CA GLY A 31 3.86 8.95 -3.34
C GLY A 31 3.76 10.38 -3.85
N ALA A 32 3.74 11.35 -2.95
CA ALA A 32 3.79 12.76 -3.32
C ALA A 32 5.24 13.19 -3.58
N ARG A 33 5.48 13.94 -4.67
CA ARG A 33 6.82 14.46 -4.98
C ARG A 33 7.23 15.50 -3.93
N GLY A 34 8.41 15.32 -3.33
CA GLY A 34 9.05 16.31 -2.46
C GLY A 34 8.81 16.10 -0.97
N ASP A 35 7.79 15.35 -0.56
CA ASP A 35 7.36 15.30 0.85
C ASP A 35 7.71 14.00 1.59
N ASN A 36 8.46 13.07 0.97
CA ASN A 36 8.68 11.70 1.49
C ASN A 36 7.38 10.97 1.90
N LEU A 37 6.24 11.40 1.34
CA LEU A 37 4.93 10.82 1.62
C LEU A 37 4.66 9.66 0.68
N GLY A 38 4.40 8.50 1.26
CA GLY A 38 3.94 7.30 0.56
C GLY A 38 2.47 7.01 0.85
N PHE A 39 1.80 6.40 -0.11
CA PHE A 39 0.41 5.97 0.01
C PHE A 39 0.25 4.51 -0.41
N SER A 40 -0.47 3.77 0.42
CA SER A 40 -0.84 2.38 0.18
C SER A 40 -2.35 2.18 0.18
N ILE A 41 -2.84 1.27 -0.65
CA ILE A 41 -4.22 0.76 -0.54
C ILE A 41 -4.27 -0.15 0.68
N HIS A 42 -5.22 0.07 1.59
CA HIS A 42 -5.34 -0.73 2.81
C HIS A 42 -5.75 -2.18 2.46
N CYS A 43 -5.26 -3.18 3.19
CA CYS A 43 -5.53 -4.60 2.88
C CYS A 43 -7.02 -4.93 2.84
N SER A 44 -7.85 -4.29 3.67
CA SER A 44 -9.32 -4.46 3.63
C SER A 44 -9.94 -4.03 2.30
N GLU A 45 -9.45 -2.96 1.66
CA GLU A 45 -9.94 -2.53 0.35
C GLU A 45 -9.57 -3.56 -0.73
N VAL A 46 -8.38 -4.18 -0.62
CA VAL A 46 -7.95 -5.26 -1.51
C VAL A 46 -8.83 -6.49 -1.31
N GLU A 47 -9.08 -6.88 -0.06
CA GLU A 47 -9.95 -8.03 0.24
C GLU A 47 -11.37 -7.84 -0.30
N GLU A 48 -11.96 -6.66 -0.10
CA GLU A 48 -13.29 -6.34 -0.64
C GLU A 48 -13.30 -6.37 -2.16
N PHE A 49 -12.27 -5.83 -2.81
CA PHE A 49 -12.12 -5.89 -4.26
C PHE A 49 -12.03 -7.34 -4.76
N LEU A 50 -11.20 -8.17 -4.14
CA LEU A 50 -11.04 -9.58 -4.51
C LEU A 50 -12.35 -10.34 -4.32
N LYS A 51 -13.02 -10.20 -3.16
CA LYS A 51 -14.33 -10.83 -2.90
C LYS A 51 -15.38 -10.46 -3.95
N LYS A 52 -15.31 -9.23 -4.48
CA LYS A 52 -16.27 -8.72 -5.44
C LYS A 52 -16.00 -9.14 -6.88
N TYR A 53 -14.73 -9.30 -7.26
CA TYR A 53 -14.32 -9.40 -8.66
C TYR A 53 -13.50 -10.65 -9.02
N VAL A 54 -13.05 -11.42 -8.02
CA VAL A 54 -12.34 -12.69 -8.24
C VAL A 54 -13.30 -13.86 -7.90
N PRO A 55 -13.48 -14.83 -8.82
CA PRO A 55 -14.35 -16.00 -8.61
C PRO A 55 -13.91 -16.91 -7.47
#